data_AF-A0A969QRF4-F1
#
_entry.id   AF-A0A969QRF4-F1
#
_cell.length_a   1.000
_cell.length_b   1.000
_cell.length_c   1.000
_cell.angle_alpha   90.00
_cell.angle_beta   90.00
_cell.angle_gamma   90.00
#
_symmetry.space_group_name_H-M   'P 1'
#
loop_
_entity.id
_entity.type
_entity.pdbx_description
1 polymer ?
#
loop_
_entity_poly.entity_id
_entity_poly.type
_entity_poly.pdbx_seq_one_letter_code
_entity_poly.pdbx_strand_id
1 'polypeptide(L)'
;MLLVDEYDKPIIDYLEVSKIEQGKVNRDILREFYGVLKNSDEYLELVFITGISKFSKVSIFSHLNNLQDITLSPDYGTLTGYTQEEIEKYFEDYLQPIQERLQTTRPILLD
;
A
#
# COMPACT_ATOMS: atom_id res chain seq x y z
N MET A 1 7.66 -15.70 9.26
CA MET A 1 6.82 -14.57 8.77
C MET A 1 7.45 -13.25 9.20
N LEU A 2 7.68 -12.34 8.26
CA LEU A 2 8.12 -10.97 8.50
C LEU A 2 7.02 -10.01 8.04
N LEU A 3 6.59 -9.10 8.91
CA LEU A 3 5.66 -8.01 8.60
C LEU A 3 6.39 -6.69 8.75
N VAL A 4 6.40 -5.86 7.71
CA VAL A 4 6.90 -4.49 7.77
C VAL A 4 5.74 -3.56 7.55
N ASP A 5 5.35 -2.85 8.61
CA ASP A 5 4.29 -1.85 8.56
C ASP A 5 4.84 -0.44 8.31
N GLU A 6 4.03 0.37 7.63
CA GLU A 6 4.34 1.75 7.22
C GLU A 6 5.77 1.92 6.68
N TYR A 7 6.18 1.04 5.75
CA TYR A 7 7.56 1.02 5.25
C TYR A 7 8.02 2.35 4.64
N ASP A 8 7.07 3.17 4.18
CA ASP A 8 7.27 4.44 3.50
C ASP A 8 7.31 5.64 4.45
N LYS A 9 6.92 5.48 5.72
CA LYS A 9 6.93 6.56 6.73
C LYS A 9 8.27 7.29 6.84
N PRO A 10 9.43 6.59 6.90
CA PRO A 10 10.74 7.27 6.98
C PRO A 10 11.08 8.10 5.74
N ILE A 11 10.37 7.91 4.62
CA ILE A 11 10.54 8.69 3.39
C ILE A 11 9.51 9.82 3.34
N ILE A 12 8.24 9.50 3.64
CA ILE A 12 7.11 10.44 3.57
C ILE A 12 7.28 11.60 4.56
N ASP A 13 7.76 11.33 5.77
CA ASP A 13 7.96 12.35 6.80
C ASP A 13 9.02 13.42 6.42
N TYR A 14 9.80 13.18 5.36
CA TYR A 14 10.93 14.00 4.92
C TYR A 14 10.78 14.52 3.49
N LEU A 15 9.56 14.59 2.94
CA LEU A 15 9.30 15.10 1.58
C LEU A 15 9.46 16.63 1.44
N GLU A 16 9.54 17.37 2.55
CA GLU A 16 9.81 18.81 2.53
C GLU A 16 11.18 19.10 1.90
N VAL A 17 11.29 20.17 1.07
CA VAL A 17 12.53 20.55 0.38
C VAL A 17 13.70 20.73 1.35
N SER A 18 13.44 21.22 2.56
CA SER A 18 14.43 21.41 3.63
C SER A 18 14.95 20.10 4.24
N LYS A 19 14.24 18.99 4.04
CA LYS A 19 14.48 17.67 4.67
C LYS A 19 14.75 16.55 3.68
N ILE A 20 14.67 16.83 2.37
CA ILE A 20 14.74 15.84 1.30
C ILE A 20 16.02 14.98 1.33
N GLU A 21 17.14 15.54 1.77
CA GLU A 21 18.40 14.79 1.90
C GLU A 21 18.30 13.70 2.98
N GLN A 22 17.63 13.97 4.10
CA GLN A 22 17.37 12.96 5.11
C GLN A 22 16.43 11.87 4.58
N GLY A 23 15.43 12.24 3.78
CA GLY A 23 14.55 11.29 3.08
C GLY A 23 15.33 10.36 2.14
N LYS A 24 16.34 10.88 1.42
CA LYS A 24 17.23 10.06 0.58
C LYS A 24 18.10 9.11 1.40
N VAL A 25 18.67 9.58 2.50
CA VAL A 25 19.45 8.72 3.41
C VAL A 25 18.58 7.59 3.97
N ASN A 26 17.38 7.91 4.44
CA ASN A 26 16.43 6.91 4.95
C ASN A 26 16.06 5.89 3.86
N ARG A 27 15.80 6.35 2.64
CA ARG A 27 15.53 5.50 1.48
C ARG A 27 16.68 4.53 1.20
N ASP A 28 17.93 5.01 1.22
CA ASP A 28 19.09 4.17 0.95
C ASP A 28 19.32 3.15 2.07
N ILE A 29 19.12 3.52 3.35
CA ILE A 29 19.14 2.58 4.48
C ILE A 29 18.10 1.47 4.31
N LEU A 30 16.85 1.84 3.96
CA LEU A 30 15.78 0.87 3.71
C LEU A 30 16.13 -0.06 2.55
N ARG A 31 16.71 0.47 1.46
CA ARG A 31 17.15 -0.33 0.31
C ARG A 31 18.20 -1.37 0.71
N GLU A 32 19.16 -1.02 1.57
CA GLU A 32 20.16 -1.98 2.07
C GLU A 32 19.53 -3.03 2.99
N PHE A 33 18.65 -2.62 3.90
CA PHE A 33 17.90 -3.54 4.76
C PHE A 33 17.12 -4.59 3.94
N TYR A 34 16.39 -4.13 2.92
CA TYR A 34 15.66 -5.00 1.99
C TYR A 34 16.60 -5.90 1.16
N GLY A 35 17.81 -5.42 0.84
CA GLY A 35 18.85 -6.24 0.21
C GLY A 35 19.26 -7.44 1.07
N VAL A 36 19.40 -7.26 2.39
CA VAL A 36 19.71 -8.35 3.33
C VAL A 36 18.59 -9.39 3.39
N LEU A 37 17.33 -8.95 3.35
CA LEU A 37 16.17 -9.85 3.36
C LEU A 37 16.16 -10.77 2.14
N LYS A 38 16.49 -10.25 0.96
CA LYS A 38 16.63 -11.09 -0.23
C LYS A 38 17.70 -12.18 -0.09
N ASN A 39 18.83 -11.87 0.55
CA ASN A 39 19.86 -12.88 0.78
C ASN A 39 19.42 -13.95 1.78
N SER A 40 18.35 -13.69 2.54
CA SER A 40 17.78 -14.60 3.54
C SER A 40 16.49 -15.28 3.04
N ASP A 41 16.19 -15.23 1.74
CA ASP A 41 14.94 -15.73 1.14
C ASP A 41 14.66 -17.21 1.52
N GLU A 42 15.70 -18.04 1.61
CA GLU A 42 15.58 -19.45 2.02
C GLU A 42 15.04 -19.66 3.44
N TYR A 43 15.11 -18.64 4.31
CA TYR A 43 14.60 -18.67 5.68
C TYR A 43 13.29 -17.88 5.84
N LEU A 44 12.81 -17.23 4.79
CA LEU A 44 11.65 -16.35 4.82
C LEU A 44 10.47 -17.00 4.11
N GLU A 45 9.62 -17.70 4.86
CA GLU A 45 8.41 -18.34 4.31
C GLU A 45 7.35 -17.32 3.83
N LEU A 46 7.29 -16.14 4.46
CA LEU A 46 6.32 -15.09 4.12
C LEU A 46 6.86 -13.72 4.53
N VAL A 47 6.85 -12.77 3.60
CA VAL A 47 7.15 -11.35 3.84
C VAL A 47 5.94 -10.52 3.40
N PHE A 48 5.36 -9.77 4.34
CA PHE A 48 4.25 -8.86 4.08
C PHE A 48 4.70 -7.43 4.36
N ILE A 49 4.40 -6.51 3.44
CA ILE A 49 4.83 -5.12 3.53
C ILE A 49 3.63 -4.21 3.26
N THR A 50 3.35 -3.30 4.19
CA THR A 50 2.24 -2.33 4.12
C THR A 50 2.76 -0.90 4.15
N GLY A 51 2.09 -0.01 3.43
CA GLY A 51 2.41 1.41 3.40
C GLY A 51 1.25 2.21 2.85
N ILE A 52 1.33 3.53 3.00
CA ILE A 52 0.25 4.45 2.61
C ILE A 52 0.37 4.82 1.13
N SER A 53 1.60 4.90 0.63
CA SER A 53 1.95 5.39 -0.70
C SER A 53 2.74 4.39 -1.51
N LYS A 54 2.60 4.46 -2.84
CA LYS A 54 3.22 3.52 -3.79
C LYS A 54 4.55 4.00 -4.39
N PHE A 55 5.19 5.03 -3.80
CA PHE A 55 6.39 5.72 -4.34
C PHE A 55 7.65 4.85 -4.51
N SER A 56 7.61 3.60 -4.06
CA SER A 56 8.79 2.86 -3.60
C SER A 56 9.26 1.74 -4.50
N LYS A 57 8.37 1.20 -5.34
CA LYS A 57 8.66 -0.01 -6.13
C LYS A 57 9.91 0.10 -6.99
N VAL A 58 10.22 1.29 -7.48
CA VAL A 58 11.34 1.47 -8.41
C VAL A 58 12.67 1.79 -7.70
N SER A 59 12.68 2.26 -6.44
CA SER A 59 13.92 2.73 -5.80
C SER A 59 14.38 1.97 -4.55
N ILE A 60 13.49 1.45 -3.70
CA ILE A 60 13.88 0.69 -2.50
C ILE A 60 13.72 -0.82 -2.67
N PHE A 61 12.78 -1.25 -3.51
CA PHE A 61 12.52 -2.66 -3.79
C PHE A 61 13.26 -3.17 -5.03
N SER A 62 14.16 -2.36 -5.61
CA SER A 62 15.01 -2.79 -6.73
C SER A 62 15.85 -4.02 -6.38
N HIS A 63 16.27 -4.13 -5.11
CA HIS A 63 16.94 -5.32 -4.61
C HIS A 63 15.97 -6.45 -4.30
N LEU A 64 14.71 -6.18 -3.94
CA LEU A 64 13.71 -7.16 -3.51
C LEU A 64 12.70 -7.44 -4.65
N ASN A 65 13.19 -8.04 -5.74
CA ASN A 65 12.44 -8.27 -6.98
C ASN A 65 11.44 -9.45 -6.92
N ASN A 66 11.38 -10.18 -5.81
CA ASN A 66 10.47 -11.32 -5.61
C ASN A 66 9.12 -10.89 -4.99
N LEU A 67 8.92 -9.59 -4.71
CA LEU A 67 7.68 -9.10 -4.13
C LEU A 67 6.55 -9.07 -5.16
N GLN A 68 5.45 -9.74 -4.81
CA GLN A 68 4.18 -9.59 -5.51
C GLN A 68 3.39 -8.43 -4.91
N ASP A 69 2.98 -7.49 -5.75
CA ASP A 69 2.08 -6.43 -5.31
C ASP A 69 0.63 -6.89 -5.41
N ILE A 70 0.04 -7.06 -4.24
CA ILE A 70 -1.35 -7.48 -4.07
C ILE A 70 -2.27 -6.33 -3.65
N THR A 71 -1.79 -5.08 -3.62
CA THR A 71 -2.53 -3.90 -3.09
C THR A 71 -3.94 -3.76 -3.68
N LEU A 72 -4.09 -4.07 -4.97
CA LEU A 72 -5.38 -3.99 -5.69
C LEU A 72 -5.76 -5.35 -6.29
N SER A 73 -5.22 -6.44 -5.77
CA SER A 73 -5.57 -7.77 -6.25
C SER A 73 -6.99 -8.13 -5.79
N PRO A 74 -7.90 -8.53 -6.69
CA PRO A 74 -9.26 -8.94 -6.31
C PRO A 74 -9.26 -10.10 -5.30
N ASP A 75 -8.31 -11.03 -5.43
CA ASP A 75 -8.16 -12.20 -4.55
C ASP A 75 -7.83 -11.80 -3.09
N TYR A 76 -7.29 -10.60 -2.88
CA TYR A 76 -6.94 -10.05 -1.57
C TYR A 76 -7.73 -8.78 -1.24
N GLY A 77 -8.73 -8.41 -2.06
CA GLY A 77 -9.50 -7.17 -1.89
C GLY A 77 -10.33 -7.15 -0.60
N THR A 78 -10.67 -8.33 -0.06
CA THR A 78 -11.35 -8.47 1.23
C THR A 78 -10.41 -8.56 2.42
N LEU A 79 -9.08 -8.62 2.20
CA LEU A 79 -8.09 -8.68 3.28
C LEU A 79 -8.00 -7.34 4.03
N THR A 80 -8.18 -6.23 3.30
CA THR A 80 -8.13 -4.86 3.83
C THR A 80 -9.16 -3.99 3.11
N GLY A 81 -9.96 -3.21 3.84
CA GLY A 81 -10.99 -2.34 3.26
C GLY A 81 -12.38 -2.64 3.84
N TYR A 82 -13.42 -2.19 3.13
CA TYR A 82 -14.81 -2.52 3.44
C TYR A 82 -15.32 -3.56 2.44
N THR A 83 -16.02 -4.56 2.94
CA THR A 83 -16.86 -5.43 2.10
C THR A 83 -17.98 -4.62 1.47
N GLN A 84 -18.56 -5.11 0.38
CA GLN A 84 -19.71 -4.46 -0.24
C GLN A 84 -20.89 -4.32 0.73
N GLU A 85 -21.15 -5.33 1.56
CA GLU A 85 -22.17 -5.25 2.61
C GLU A 85 -21.88 -4.13 3.62
N GLU A 86 -20.62 -3.91 3.99
CA GLU A 86 -20.23 -2.82 4.89
C GLU A 86 -20.37 -1.45 4.22
N ILE A 87 -20.02 -1.33 2.93
CA ILE A 87 -20.23 -0.08 2.18
C ILE A 87 -21.72 0.25 2.12
N GLU A 88 -22.56 -0.71 1.73
CA GLU A 88 -24.01 -0.51 1.64
C GLU A 88 -24.63 -0.22 3.00
N LYS A 89 -24.18 -0.88 4.07
CA LYS A 89 -24.72 -0.67 5.42
C LYS A 89 -24.30 0.64 6.08
N TYR A 90 -23.02 0.99 6.01
CA TYR A 90 -22.47 2.13 6.77
C TYR A 90 -22.44 3.44 5.98
N PHE A 91 -22.53 3.38 4.64
CA PHE A 91 -22.46 4.56 3.78
C PHE A 91 -23.75 4.84 3.01
N GLU A 92 -24.88 4.20 3.35
CA GLU A 92 -26.19 4.38 2.70
C GLU A 92 -26.54 5.86 2.47
N ASP A 93 -26.45 6.67 3.53
CA ASP A 93 -26.81 8.10 3.51
C ASP A 93 -25.91 8.94 2.57
N TYR A 94 -24.72 8.46 2.24
CA TYR A 94 -23.77 9.12 1.33
C TYR A 94 -23.92 8.62 -0.11
N LEU A 95 -24.33 7.37 -0.30
CA LEU A 95 -24.47 6.75 -1.61
C LEU A 95 -25.59 7.39 -2.42
N GLN A 96 -26.73 7.68 -1.80
CA GLN A 96 -27.88 8.27 -2.50
C GLN A 96 -27.55 9.66 -3.11
N PRO A 97 -26.96 10.62 -2.38
CA PRO A 97 -26.51 11.90 -2.97
C PRO A 97 -25.49 11.74 -4.11
N ILE A 98 -24.59 10.75 -4.00
CA ILE A 98 -23.57 10.49 -5.02
C ILE A 98 -24.21 9.95 -6.31
N GLN A 99 -25.17 9.03 -6.20
CA GLN A 99 -25.93 8.50 -7.34
C GLN A 99 -26.66 9.61 -8.10
N GLU A 100 -27.32 10.52 -7.38
CA GLU A 100 -28.02 11.66 -7.97
C GLU A 100 -27.05 12.62 -8.68
N ARG A 101 -25.91 12.92 -8.04
CA ARG A 101 -24.91 13.83 -8.61
C ARG A 101 -24.23 13.27 -9.86
N LEU A 102 -23.93 11.97 -9.85
CA LEU A 102 -23.24 11.30 -10.96
C LEU A 102 -24.21 10.72 -12.00
N GLN A 103 -25.53 10.84 -11.78
CA GLN A 103 -26.58 10.27 -12.63
C GLN A 103 -26.35 8.77 -12.91
N THR A 104 -25.94 8.04 -11.87
CA THR A 104 -25.59 6.62 -11.95
C THR A 104 -26.45 5.76 -11.03
N THR A 105 -26.51 4.46 -11.33
CA THR A 105 -27.23 3.48 -10.50
C THR A 105 -26.28 2.81 -9.52
N ARG A 106 -26.84 2.25 -8.43
CA ARG A 106 -26.07 1.63 -7.36
C ARG A 106 -25.12 0.51 -7.81
N PRO A 107 -25.51 -0.40 -8.72
CA PRO A 107 -24.59 -1.41 -9.25
C PRO A 107 -23.40 -0.78 -9.97
N ILE A 108 -23.64 0.22 -10.82
CA ILE A 108 -22.59 0.91 -11.59
C ILE A 108 -21.66 1.75 -10.68
N LEU A 109 -22.18 2.21 -9.53
CA LEU A 109 -21.40 2.98 -8.56
C LEU A 109 -20.48 2.10 -7.69
N LEU A 110 -20.87 0.85 -7.46
CA LEU A 110 -20.18 -0.09 -6.56
C LEU A 110 -19.40 -1.19 -7.29
N ASP A 111 -19.55 -1.30 -8.62
CA ASP A 111 -18.70 -2.07 -9.54
C ASP A 111 -17.34 -1.40 -9.76
#